data_AF-A0A972HMI0-F1
#
_entry.id   AF-A0A972HMI0-F1
#
_cell.length_a   1.000
_cell.length_b   1.000
_cell.length_c   1.000
_cell.angle_alpha   90.00
_cell.angle_beta   90.00
_cell.angle_gamma   90.00
#
_symmetry.space_group_name_H-M   'P 1'
#
loop_
_entity.id
_entity.type
_entity.pdbx_description
1 polymer ?
#
loop_
_entity_poly.entity_id
_entity_poly.type
_entity_poly.pdbx_seq_one_letter_code
_entity_poly.pdbx_strand_id
1 'polypeptide(L)'
;MPYAEDFEAAGRRLDRVANLTETLSSPLTSASGTDVVAGGQLTVVVATVLGQSAGICHRSAFELHELARECRRRAQVCRDATAAALAHQQRMRQHSAQTSSWRVEWARHVEAPSDVPNPGSPPAHPWPPPRPPAWVDIRR
;
A
#
# COMPACT_ATOMS: atom_id res chain seq x y z
N MET A 1 -12.04 5.06 6.31
CA MET A 1 -11.51 4.39 5.10
C MET A 1 -10.37 3.47 5.52
N PRO A 2 -9.95 2.47 4.72
CA PRO A 2 -8.92 1.52 5.15
C PRO A 2 -7.53 2.19 5.26
N TYR A 3 -6.82 1.85 6.33
CA TYR A 3 -5.44 2.28 6.58
C TYR A 3 -4.42 1.31 5.96
N ALA A 4 -3.14 1.68 5.98
CA ALA A 4 -2.05 0.80 5.56
C ALA A 4 -2.05 -0.54 6.32
N GLU A 5 -2.30 -0.48 7.63
CA GLU A 5 -2.36 -1.64 8.53
C GLU A 5 -3.47 -2.63 8.12
N ASP A 6 -4.63 -2.13 7.67
CA ASP A 6 -5.75 -2.95 7.22
C ASP A 6 -5.40 -3.74 5.96
N PHE A 7 -4.77 -3.07 5.00
CA PHE A 7 -4.29 -3.70 3.77
C PHE A 7 -3.19 -4.73 4.05
N GLU A 8 -2.25 -4.45 4.95
CA GLU A 8 -1.24 -5.45 5.32
C GLU A 8 -1.85 -6.66 6.02
N ALA A 9 -2.79 -6.44 6.95
CA ALA A 9 -3.48 -7.51 7.64
C ALA A 9 -4.28 -8.38 6.64
N ALA A 10 -4.95 -7.76 5.68
CA ALA A 10 -5.63 -8.46 4.59
C ALA A 10 -4.65 -9.26 3.72
N GLY A 11 -3.55 -8.64 3.28
CA GLY A 11 -2.52 -9.31 2.49
C GLY A 11 -1.93 -10.53 3.19
N ARG A 12 -1.59 -10.42 4.48
CA ARG A 12 -1.11 -11.57 5.29
C ARG A 12 -2.15 -12.67 5.44
N ARG A 13 -3.45 -12.33 5.50
CA ARG A 13 -4.53 -13.33 5.51
C ARG A 13 -4.62 -14.05 4.17
N LEU A 14 -4.58 -13.31 3.07
CA LEU A 14 -4.65 -13.87 1.72
C LEU A 14 -3.48 -14.81 1.41
N ASP A 15 -2.24 -14.41 1.73
CA ASP A 15 -1.07 -15.28 1.54
C ASP A 15 -1.17 -16.57 2.38
N ARG A 16 -1.68 -16.47 3.62
CA ARG A 16 -1.89 -17.68 4.44
C ARG A 16 -2.89 -18.63 3.81
N VAL A 17 -4.01 -18.13 3.28
CA VAL A 17 -5.01 -18.96 2.60
C VAL A 17 -4.44 -19.54 1.30
N ALA A 18 -3.64 -18.77 0.55
CA ALA A 18 -2.97 -19.24 -0.66
C ALA A 18 -2.02 -20.41 -0.35
N ASN A 19 -1.14 -20.24 0.64
CA ASN A 19 -0.20 -21.29 1.07
C ASN A 19 -0.94 -22.56 1.55
N LEU A 20 -2.05 -22.40 2.28
CA LEU A 20 -2.89 -23.54 2.69
C LEU A 20 -3.48 -24.26 1.47
N THR A 21 -3.95 -23.50 0.48
CA THR A 21 -4.50 -24.03 -0.77
C THR A 21 -3.45 -24.80 -1.58
N GLU A 22 -2.22 -24.27 -1.67
CA GLU A 22 -1.10 -24.96 -2.31
C GLU A 22 -0.74 -26.26 -1.57
N THR A 23 -0.68 -26.21 -0.23
CA THR A 23 -0.41 -27.38 0.61
C THR A 23 -1.45 -28.48 0.41
N LEU A 24 -2.73 -28.12 0.26
CA LEU A 24 -3.82 -29.05 -0.04
C LEU A 24 -3.75 -29.60 -1.47
N SER A 25 -3.22 -28.83 -2.43
CA SER A 25 -3.09 -29.26 -3.82
C SER A 25 -1.96 -30.27 -4.05
N SER A 26 -0.85 -30.14 -3.31
CA SER A 26 0.34 -31.00 -3.44
C SER A 26 0.06 -32.51 -3.33
N PRO A 27 -0.72 -33.01 -2.34
CA PRO A 27 -1.06 -34.44 -2.25
C PRO A 27 -2.02 -34.91 -3.35
N LEU A 28 -2.83 -34.03 -3.96
CA LEU A 28 -3.72 -34.39 -5.06
C LEU A 28 -2.91 -34.71 -6.33
N THR A 29 -1.82 -33.98 -6.55
CA THR A 29 -0.90 -34.20 -7.67
C THR A 29 -0.06 -35.46 -7.48
N SER A 30 0.36 -35.79 -6.25
CA SER A 30 1.16 -36.99 -5.97
C SER A 30 0.33 -38.29 -5.92
N ALA A 31 -0.94 -38.22 -5.52
CA ALA A 31 -1.87 -39.36 -5.55
C ALA A 31 -2.21 -39.84 -6.98
N SER A 32 -1.82 -39.08 -8.01
CA SER A 32 -1.99 -39.44 -9.42
C SER A 32 -0.83 -40.29 -9.99
N GLY A 33 0.14 -40.68 -9.15
CA GLY A 33 1.27 -41.54 -9.54
C GLY A 33 0.85 -42.98 -9.85
N THR A 34 1.59 -43.60 -10.78
CA THR A 34 1.39 -44.97 -11.29
C THR A 34 1.35 -46.08 -10.24
N ASP A 35 1.78 -45.79 -9.00
CA ASP A 35 1.95 -46.78 -7.93
C ASP A 35 0.68 -47.05 -7.10
N VAL A 36 -0.40 -46.26 -7.25
CA VAL A 36 -1.64 -46.47 -6.47
C VAL A 36 -2.76 -47.14 -7.29
N VAL A 37 -2.63 -47.24 -8.62
CA VAL A 37 -3.81 -47.59 -9.44
C VAL A 37 -3.56 -48.61 -10.54
N ALA A 38 -3.70 -49.89 -10.17
CA ALA A 38 -3.87 -50.98 -11.11
C ALA A 38 -5.32 -51.03 -11.64
N GLY A 39 -5.54 -50.50 -12.85
CA GLY A 39 -6.42 -51.07 -13.88
C GLY A 39 -7.94 -50.89 -13.77
N GLY A 40 -8.50 -49.78 -14.28
CA GLY A 40 -9.93 -49.67 -14.62
C GLY A 40 -10.40 -48.28 -15.07
N GLN A 41 -11.61 -48.16 -15.65
CA GLN A 41 -12.21 -46.85 -16.01
C GLN A 41 -12.37 -45.92 -14.78
N LEU A 42 -12.65 -46.47 -13.60
CA LEU A 42 -12.76 -45.72 -12.35
C LEU A 42 -11.47 -44.96 -12.02
N THR A 43 -10.31 -45.55 -12.30
CA THR A 43 -8.98 -44.94 -12.16
C THR A 43 -8.85 -43.65 -12.96
N VAL A 44 -9.28 -43.69 -14.23
CA VAL A 44 -9.17 -42.54 -15.14
C VAL A 44 -10.07 -41.41 -14.68
N VAL A 45 -11.28 -41.73 -14.22
CA VAL A 45 -12.22 -40.73 -13.69
C VAL A 45 -11.66 -40.08 -12.40
N VAL A 46 -11.16 -40.88 -11.46
CA VAL A 46 -10.57 -40.37 -10.21
C VAL A 46 -9.36 -39.49 -10.49
N ALA A 47 -8.41 -39.94 -11.33
CA ALA A 47 -7.24 -39.14 -11.70
C ALA A 47 -7.64 -37.81 -12.40
N THR A 48 -8.67 -37.84 -13.25
CA THR A 48 -9.17 -36.63 -13.91
C THR A 48 -9.77 -35.65 -12.90
N VAL A 49 -10.60 -36.12 -11.96
CA VAL A 49 -11.20 -35.29 -10.92
C VAL A 49 -10.14 -34.71 -9.99
N LEU A 50 -9.13 -35.50 -9.60
CA LEU A 50 -7.99 -35.03 -8.80
C LEU A 50 -7.19 -33.97 -9.53
N GLY A 51 -6.86 -34.18 -10.82
CA GLY A 51 -6.16 -33.21 -11.65
C GLY A 51 -6.94 -31.90 -11.83
N GLN A 52 -8.25 -31.98 -12.07
CA GLN A 52 -9.12 -30.80 -12.15
C GLN A 52 -9.17 -30.04 -10.82
N SER A 53 -9.32 -30.77 -9.71
CA SER A 53 -9.36 -30.18 -8.36
C SER A 53 -8.03 -29.49 -8.02
N ALA A 54 -6.90 -30.15 -8.31
CA ALA A 54 -5.57 -29.56 -8.15
C ALA A 54 -5.40 -28.30 -9.01
N GLY A 55 -5.88 -28.32 -10.26
CA GLY A 55 -5.87 -27.16 -11.15
C GLY A 55 -6.69 -25.98 -10.62
N ILE A 56 -7.87 -26.24 -10.05
CA ILE A 56 -8.70 -25.21 -9.39
C ILE A 56 -7.97 -24.66 -8.17
N CYS A 57 -7.42 -25.51 -7.31
CA CYS A 57 -6.65 -25.08 -6.14
C CYS A 57 -5.45 -24.20 -6.53
N HIS A 58 -4.70 -24.59 -7.55
CA HIS A 58 -3.55 -23.82 -8.01
C HIS A 58 -3.94 -22.43 -8.54
N ARG A 59 -5.03 -22.36 -9.33
CA ARG A 59 -5.56 -21.07 -9.81
C ARG A 59 -6.04 -20.19 -8.67
N SER A 60 -6.79 -20.75 -7.72
CA SER A 60 -7.25 -20.02 -6.53
C SER A 60 -6.08 -19.50 -5.69
N ALA A 61 -5.04 -20.31 -5.48
CA ALA A 61 -3.84 -19.88 -4.78
C ALA A 61 -3.14 -18.71 -5.50
N PHE A 62 -3.00 -18.80 -6.82
CA PHE A 62 -2.45 -17.74 -7.64
C PHE A 62 -3.24 -16.43 -7.50
N GLU A 63 -4.57 -16.48 -7.64
CA GLU A 63 -5.43 -15.30 -7.50
C GLU A 63 -5.33 -14.69 -6.09
N LEU A 64 -5.26 -15.51 -5.04
CA LEU A 64 -5.07 -15.06 -3.67
C LEU A 64 -3.72 -14.35 -3.47
N HIS A 65 -2.64 -14.85 -4.07
CA HIS A 65 -1.33 -14.19 -4.03
C HIS A 65 -1.32 -12.86 -4.79
N GLU A 66 -2.00 -12.76 -5.93
CA GLU A 66 -2.16 -11.51 -6.67
C GLU A 66 -2.95 -10.48 -5.83
N LEU A 67 -4.03 -10.90 -5.17
CA LEU A 67 -4.77 -10.03 -4.24
C LEU A 67 -3.91 -9.61 -3.04
N ALA A 68 -3.06 -10.50 -2.52
CA ALA A 68 -2.14 -10.17 -1.44
C ALA A 68 -1.08 -9.14 -1.87
N ARG A 69 -0.56 -9.26 -3.10
CA ARG A 69 0.35 -8.27 -3.71
C ARG A 69 -0.32 -6.92 -3.88
N GLU A 70 -1.55 -6.90 -4.37
CA GLU A 70 -2.34 -5.67 -4.50
C GLU A 70 -2.59 -5.01 -3.13
N CYS A 71 -2.89 -5.80 -2.09
CA CYS A 71 -3.00 -5.30 -0.73
C CYS A 71 -1.70 -4.63 -0.26
N ARG A 72 -0.54 -5.28 -0.45
CA ARG A 72 0.77 -4.68 -0.12
C ARG A 72 1.01 -3.37 -0.88
N ARG A 73 0.67 -3.33 -2.17
CA ARG A 73 0.79 -2.12 -2.99
C ARG A 73 -0.08 -1.00 -2.43
N ARG A 74 -1.33 -1.28 -2.06
CA ARG A 74 -2.23 -0.29 -1.45
C ARG A 74 -1.74 0.18 -0.08
N ALA A 75 -1.20 -0.73 0.74
CA ALA A 75 -0.58 -0.36 2.00
C ALA A 75 0.57 0.64 1.81
N GLN A 76 1.40 0.44 0.78
CA GLN A 76 2.47 1.37 0.44
C GLN A 76 1.93 2.74 0.03
N VAL A 77 0.92 2.79 -0.82
CA VAL A 77 0.27 4.05 -1.22
C VAL A 77 -0.27 4.82 0.00
N CYS A 78 -0.88 4.13 0.96
CA CYS A 78 -1.34 4.76 2.20
C CYS A 78 -0.19 5.35 3.03
N ARG A 79 0.95 4.65 3.12
CA ARG A 79 2.16 5.16 3.81
C ARG A 79 2.72 6.40 3.12
N ASP A 80 2.86 6.35 1.80
CA ASP A 80 3.43 7.45 1.02
C ASP A 80 2.54 8.71 1.14
N ALA A 81 1.22 8.53 1.08
CA ALA A 81 0.26 9.61 1.29
C ALA A 81 0.37 10.24 2.69
N THR A 82 0.50 9.40 3.72
CA THR A 82 0.65 9.85 5.10
C THR A 82 1.98 10.61 5.30
N ALA A 83 3.08 10.06 4.76
CA ALA A 83 4.38 10.71 4.81
C ALA A 83 4.38 12.07 4.08
N ALA A 84 3.75 12.15 2.91
CA ALA A 84 3.62 13.39 2.15
C ALA A 84 2.82 14.46 2.91
N ALA A 85 1.72 14.05 3.58
CA ALA A 85 0.92 14.94 4.40
C ALA A 85 1.71 15.48 5.61
N LEU A 86 2.44 14.62 6.33
CA LEU A 86 3.29 15.02 7.45
C LEU A 86 4.41 15.97 7.01
N ALA A 87 5.07 15.66 5.89
CA ALA A 87 6.12 16.52 5.33
C ALA A 87 5.57 17.89 4.91
N HIS A 88 4.35 17.95 4.38
CA HIS A 88 3.71 19.22 4.07
C HIS A 88 3.34 19.99 5.34
N GLN A 89 2.83 19.33 6.38
CA GLN A 89 2.52 19.97 7.66
C GLN A 89 3.77 20.59 8.30
N GLN A 90 4.92 19.90 8.24
CA GLN A 90 6.20 20.43 8.71
C GLN A 90 6.63 21.66 7.91
N ARG A 91 6.56 21.59 6.57
CA ARG A 91 6.83 22.73 5.68
C ARG A 91 5.91 23.92 5.98
N MET A 92 4.63 23.68 6.27
CA MET A 92 3.69 24.73 6.66
C MET A 92 4.06 25.39 8.00
N ARG A 93 4.51 24.61 8.99
CA ARG A 93 4.99 25.17 10.28
C ARG A 93 6.21 26.05 10.08
N GLN A 94 7.17 25.60 9.27
CA GLN A 94 8.37 26.38 8.92
C GLN A 94 7.98 27.67 8.19
N HIS A 95 7.09 27.58 7.20
CA HIS A 95 6.58 28.74 6.48
C HIS A 95 5.90 29.75 7.42
N SER A 96 5.07 29.30 8.36
CA SER A 96 4.44 30.19 9.34
C SER A 96 5.46 30.92 10.21
N ALA A 97 6.52 30.23 10.65
CA ALA A 97 7.60 30.85 11.41
C ALA A 97 8.36 31.90 10.57
N GLN A 98 8.76 31.56 9.35
CA GLN A 98 9.44 32.47 8.41
C GLN A 98 8.57 33.67 8.04
N THR A 99 7.27 33.46 7.84
CA THR A 99 6.32 34.54 7.57
C THR A 99 6.21 35.48 8.75
N SER A 100 6.23 34.94 9.97
CA SER A 100 6.14 35.75 11.19
C SER A 100 7.39 36.60 11.38
N SER A 101 8.59 36.04 11.17
CA SER A 101 9.84 36.81 11.25
C SER A 101 9.90 37.88 10.16
N TRP A 102 9.57 37.53 8.91
CA TRP A 102 9.52 38.49 7.80
C TRP A 102 8.55 39.64 8.08
N ARG A 103 7.37 39.37 8.66
CA ARG A 103 6.41 40.43 9.04
C ARG A 103 6.97 41.40 10.08
N VAL A 104 7.73 40.90 11.06
CA VAL A 104 8.37 41.75 12.09
C VAL A 104 9.45 42.62 11.46
N GLU A 105 10.28 42.05 10.58
CA GLU A 105 11.33 42.79 9.86
C GLU A 105 10.73 43.84 8.92
N TRP A 106 9.66 43.50 8.21
CA TRP A 106 8.94 44.44 7.34
C TRP A 106 8.34 45.60 8.15
N ALA A 107 7.73 45.32 9.30
CA ALA A 107 7.21 46.37 10.18
C ALA A 107 8.31 47.33 10.64
N ARG A 108 9.47 46.82 11.05
CA ARG A 108 10.64 47.65 11.41
C ARG A 108 11.14 48.49 10.25
N HIS A 109 11.18 47.92 9.04
CA HIS A 109 11.56 48.67 7.83
C HIS A 109 10.57 49.80 7.53
N VAL A 110 9.26 49.57 7.70
CA VAL A 110 8.24 50.61 7.50
C VAL A 110 8.37 51.75 8.54
N GLU A 111 8.72 51.43 9.79
CA GLU A 111 8.90 52.42 10.86
C GLU A 111 10.19 53.24 10.70
N ALA A 112 11.29 52.62 10.24
CA ALA A 112 12.58 53.29 10.04
C ALA A 112 13.25 52.86 8.72
N PRO A 113 12.77 53.37 7.57
CA PRO A 113 13.22 52.90 6.25
C PRO A 113 14.69 53.19 5.96
N SER A 114 15.23 54.24 6.58
CA SER A 114 16.61 54.70 6.42
C SER A 114 17.61 53.87 7.21
N ASP A 115 17.17 53.26 8.32
CA ASP A 115 18.03 52.58 9.29
C ASP A 115 17.96 51.05 9.17
N VAL A 116 16.87 50.52 8.62
CA VAL A 116 16.63 49.08 8.48
C VAL A 116 16.62 48.69 7.00
N PRO A 117 17.47 47.74 6.55
CA PRO A 117 17.44 47.24 5.18
C PRO A 117 16.08 46.63 4.82
N ASN A 118 15.68 46.76 3.55
CA ASN A 118 14.47 46.12 3.04
C ASN A 118 14.60 44.58 3.13
N PRO A 119 13.71 43.87 3.84
CA PRO A 119 13.81 42.41 4.03
C PRO A 119 13.43 41.60 2.77
N GLY A 120 13.02 42.26 1.69
CA GLY A 120 12.70 41.63 0.41
C GLY A 120 11.31 40.98 0.38
N SER A 121 11.12 40.06 -0.56
CA SER A 121 9.83 39.40 -0.79
C SER A 121 9.47 38.43 0.35
N PRO A 122 8.17 38.25 0.65
CA PRO A 122 7.73 37.29 1.66
C PRO A 122 8.13 35.85 1.27
N PRO A 123 8.29 34.96 2.28
CA PRO A 123 8.54 33.55 2.04
C PRO A 123 7.50 32.92 1.11
N ALA A 124 7.95 32.10 0.17
CA ALA A 124 7.04 31.42 -0.76
C ALA A 124 6.22 30.35 -0.04
N HIS A 125 4.92 30.28 -0.36
CA HIS A 125 4.03 29.29 0.23
C HIS A 125 4.43 27.87 -0.21
N PRO A 126 4.47 26.88 0.71
CA PRO A 126 4.75 25.50 0.35
C PRO A 126 3.68 24.93 -0.58
N TRP A 127 4.10 24.22 -1.62
CA TRP A 127 3.16 23.51 -2.50
C TRP A 127 2.48 22.36 -1.74
N PRO A 128 1.15 22.18 -1.94
CA PRO A 128 0.43 21.06 -1.36
C PRO A 128 0.91 19.74 -1.97
N PRO A 129 0.88 18.64 -1.19
CA PRO A 129 1.20 17.32 -1.72
C PRO A 129 0.12 16.88 -2.73
N PRO A 130 0.46 15.95 -3.64
CA PRO A 130 -0.54 15.37 -4.54
C PRO A 130 -1.67 14.72 -3.75
N ARG A 131 -2.91 14.89 -4.22
CA ARG A 131 -4.07 14.32 -3.56
C ARG A 131 -3.99 12.80 -3.62
N PRO A 132 -4.15 12.09 -2.49
CA PRO A 132 -4.17 10.64 -2.50
C PRO A 132 -5.39 10.11 -3.26
N PRO A 133 -5.36 8.84 -3.71
CA PRO A 133 -6.54 8.17 -4.23
C PRO A 133 -7.72 8.23 -3.26
N ALA A 134 -8.95 8.28 -3.79
CA ALA A 134 -10.16 8.49 -3.00
C ALA A 134 -10.39 7.45 -1.90
N TRP A 135 -9.82 6.25 -2.02
CA TRP A 135 -9.97 5.16 -1.04
C TRP A 135 -8.96 5.17 0.11
N VAL A 136 -7.97 6.09 0.09
CA VAL A 136 -6.92 6.19 1.12
C VAL A 136 -7.40 7.10 2.26
N ASP A 137 -7.32 6.61 3.50
CA ASP A 137 -7.45 7.45 4.69
C ASP A 137 -6.07 7.95 5.15
N ILE A 138 -5.91 9.27 5.30
CA ILE A 138 -4.71 9.87 5.90
C ILE A 138 -5.08 10.22 7.34
N ARG A 139 -4.41 9.62 8.33
CA ARG A 139 -4.54 10.05 9.74
C ARG A 139 -4.13 11.53 9.81
N ARG A 140 -5.11 12.41 10.07
CA ARG A 140 -4.91 13.83 10.31
C ARG A 140 -4.63 14.10 11.78
#